data_AF-A0A941S633-F1
#
_entry.id   AF-A0A941S633-F1
#
_cell.length_a   1.000
_cell.length_b   1.000
_cell.length_c   1.000
_cell.angle_alpha   90.00
_cell.angle_beta   90.00
_cell.angle_gamma   90.00
#
_symmetry.space_group_name_H-M   'P 1'
#
loop_
_entity.id
_entity.type
_entity.pdbx_description
1 polymer ?
#
loop_
_entity_poly.entity_id
_entity_poly.type
_entity_poly.pdbx_seq_one_letter_code
_entity_poly.pdbx_strand_id
1 'polypeptide(L)'
;MRAAVPLNLLPEMLKALGWQALAPLRTGMRRNWFYRRLLRGPLADHIAFHPQDFQPRRLEDADALLRGRFRFAGESVDVPEGRSVFDAAPPSAAWAEALHDFSWLASLSSAGGEASRQLAIELIGQWIKRHGRYSEPAWAPHVMGRRLITIFCHSRPVITNSDMMWRSRLFVSLREQARMLERICAEAPDGLPRLDAAAALALSGICMDDSTTRLAAGLERLEIEIERQILPDGGHVGRSPEDLLLAYHALTMVMDALMAADLEPPHGLRNARDRMAPMLRFFRHGDGALALFQGGQEGNPRTIANLLSRDEVRGQPFGHARHSGYQRLAAGRSQILLDCGRVPEGAFANRAHAGFLGLEMSSGTHRLVVNCGAGGKNQRGWDAALRVTAAHSTLTLADKSSAQVLPPGLARDLLGPRLVGGPKRPLTRRSETALGWTVEASHDAYVPEQGLRHERKITLSPQGQMVTGADRIVPVTTR
;
A
#
# COMPACT_ATOMS: atom_id res chain seq x y z
N MET A 1 -27.11 21.49 1.04
CA MET A 1 -26.16 22.35 0.29
C MET A 1 -25.21 21.45 -0.47
N ARG A 2 -25.12 21.55 -1.81
CA ARG A 2 -24.08 20.85 -2.58
C ARG A 2 -22.74 21.47 -2.16
N ALA A 3 -21.88 20.72 -1.47
CA ALA A 3 -20.54 21.20 -1.15
C ALA A 3 -19.83 21.52 -2.47
N ALA A 4 -19.45 22.78 -2.66
CA ALA A 4 -18.73 23.21 -3.85
C ALA A 4 -17.40 22.44 -3.93
N VAL A 5 -17.10 21.87 -5.10
CA VAL A 5 -15.82 21.19 -5.33
C VAL A 5 -14.71 22.23 -5.15
N PRO A 6 -13.67 21.95 -4.35
CA PRO A 6 -12.55 22.86 -4.18
C PRO A 6 -11.93 23.20 -5.54
N LEU A 7 -11.86 24.50 -5.89
CA LEU A 7 -11.36 24.97 -7.20
C LEU A 7 -9.94 24.50 -7.51
N ASN A 8 -9.13 24.25 -6.48
CA ASN A 8 -7.77 23.72 -6.60
C ASN A 8 -7.71 22.28 -7.13
N LEU A 9 -8.82 21.54 -7.16
CA LEU A 9 -8.87 20.16 -7.69
C LEU A 9 -9.23 20.11 -9.19
N LEU A 10 -9.65 21.22 -9.79
CA LEU A 10 -10.09 21.26 -11.20
C LEU A 10 -9.04 20.73 -12.19
N PRO A 11 -7.74 21.10 -12.10
CA PRO A 11 -6.74 20.59 -13.03
C PRO A 11 -6.60 19.06 -12.99
N GLU A 12 -6.62 18.49 -11.79
CA GLU A 12 -6.56 17.03 -11.61
C GLU A 12 -7.83 16.35 -12.13
N MET A 13 -9.00 16.94 -11.91
CA MET A 13 -10.26 16.42 -12.43
C MET A 13 -10.31 16.42 -13.96
N LEU A 14 -9.85 17.51 -14.60
CA LEU A 14 -9.78 17.58 -16.06
C LEU A 14 -8.84 16.53 -16.63
N LYS A 15 -7.68 16.33 -15.98
CA LYS A 15 -6.74 15.27 -16.36
C LYS A 15 -7.36 13.87 -16.22
N ALA A 16 -8.05 13.62 -15.11
CA ALA A 16 -8.74 12.35 -14.86
C ALA A 16 -9.87 12.09 -15.87
N LEU A 17 -10.67 13.12 -16.19
CA LEU A 17 -11.73 13.06 -17.20
C LEU A 17 -11.17 12.76 -18.58
N GLY A 18 -10.11 13.47 -19.00
CA GLY A 18 -9.44 13.22 -20.28
C GLY A 18 -8.90 11.79 -20.36
N TRP A 19 -8.32 11.30 -19.26
CA TRP A 19 -7.81 9.92 -19.17
C TRP A 19 -8.93 8.87 -19.29
N GLN A 20 -10.06 9.08 -18.62
CA GLN A 20 -11.22 8.18 -18.68
C GLN A 20 -11.91 8.24 -20.05
N ALA A 21 -12.06 9.42 -20.64
CA ALA A 21 -12.67 9.60 -21.96
C ALA A 21 -11.89 8.87 -23.07
N LEU A 22 -10.56 8.80 -22.96
CA LEU A 22 -9.70 8.09 -23.91
C LEU A 22 -9.59 6.58 -23.63
N ALA A 23 -10.15 6.07 -22.53
CA ALA A 23 -10.02 4.66 -22.15
C ALA A 23 -10.54 3.67 -23.21
N PRO A 24 -11.69 3.89 -23.89
CA PRO A 24 -12.17 3.00 -24.93
C PRO A 24 -11.20 2.92 -26.12
N LEU A 25 -10.64 4.07 -26.53
CA LEU A 25 -9.67 4.14 -27.63
C LEU A 25 -8.37 3.40 -27.26
N ARG A 26 -7.81 3.67 -26.08
CA ARG A 26 -6.58 2.99 -25.60
C ARG A 26 -6.79 1.48 -25.50
N THR A 27 -7.91 1.05 -24.92
CA THR A 27 -8.25 -0.37 -24.76
C THR A 27 -8.47 -1.04 -26.11
N GLY A 28 -9.19 -0.39 -27.03
CA GLY A 28 -9.42 -0.89 -28.39
C GLY A 28 -8.11 -1.07 -29.18
N MET A 29 -7.21 -0.08 -29.10
CA MET A 29 -5.88 -0.16 -29.73
C MET A 29 -5.05 -1.32 -29.18
N ARG A 30 -5.01 -1.49 -27.85
CA ARG A 30 -4.21 -2.53 -27.17
C ARG A 30 -4.78 -3.94 -27.34
N ARG A 31 -6.10 -4.05 -27.50
CA ARG A 31 -6.80 -5.31 -27.76
C ARG A 31 -6.58 -5.84 -29.19
N ASN A 32 -6.14 -4.97 -30.11
CA ASN A 32 -5.94 -5.31 -31.51
C ASN A 32 -4.84 -6.40 -31.69
N TRP A 33 -5.09 -7.32 -32.62
CA TRP A 33 -4.16 -8.39 -33.00
C TRP A 33 -2.79 -7.87 -33.42
N PHE A 34 -2.73 -6.76 -34.17
CA PHE A 34 -1.46 -6.14 -34.57
C PHE A 34 -0.65 -5.69 -33.37
N TYR A 35 -1.30 -5.07 -32.38
CA TYR A 35 -0.65 -4.63 -31.15
C TYR A 35 -0.11 -5.83 -30.36
N ARG A 36 -0.89 -6.91 -30.26
CA ARG A 36 -0.45 -8.16 -29.62
C ARG A 36 0.79 -8.76 -30.29
N ARG A 37 0.93 -8.67 -31.62
CA ARG A 37 2.13 -9.16 -32.34
C ARG A 37 3.40 -8.43 -31.90
N LEU A 38 3.29 -7.16 -31.51
CA LEU A 38 4.42 -6.37 -30.98
C LEU A 38 4.87 -6.86 -29.58
N LEU A 39 4.06 -7.67 -28.88
CA LEU A 39 4.40 -8.28 -27.59
C LEU A 39 5.10 -9.63 -27.73
N ARG A 40 5.42 -10.07 -28.95
CA ARG A 40 6.29 -11.25 -29.16
C ARG A 40 7.75 -10.92 -28.85
N GLY A 41 8.50 -11.95 -28.49
CA GLY A 41 9.92 -11.86 -28.15
C GLY A 41 10.43 -13.22 -27.67
N PRO A 42 11.68 -13.29 -27.18
CA PRO A 42 12.23 -14.47 -26.52
C PRO A 42 11.23 -15.01 -25.48
N LEU A 43 11.17 -16.33 -25.36
CA LEU A 43 10.27 -17.01 -24.43
C LEU A 43 11.12 -17.71 -23.39
N ALA A 44 10.99 -17.29 -22.13
CA ALA A 44 11.52 -18.05 -21.01
C ALA A 44 10.82 -19.41 -20.94
N ASP A 45 11.58 -20.46 -20.64
CA ASP A 45 11.05 -21.80 -20.44
C ASP A 45 10.89 -22.13 -18.95
N HIS A 46 11.57 -21.42 -18.05
CA HIS A 46 11.50 -21.57 -16.59
C HIS A 46 11.49 -20.21 -15.86
N ILE A 47 11.26 -20.23 -14.55
CA ILE A 47 11.43 -19.06 -13.67
C ILE A 47 12.79 -19.23 -12.98
N ALA A 48 13.74 -18.33 -13.26
CA ALA A 48 15.11 -18.40 -12.76
C ALA A 48 15.22 -18.11 -11.26
N PHE A 49 14.39 -17.19 -10.76
CA PHE A 49 14.36 -16.81 -9.34
C PHE A 49 12.92 -16.73 -8.83
N HIS A 50 12.70 -17.25 -7.62
CA HIS A 50 11.42 -17.19 -6.93
C HIS A 50 11.54 -16.25 -5.71
N PRO A 51 11.05 -15.00 -5.78
CA PRO A 51 11.10 -14.09 -4.65
C PRO A 51 10.31 -14.62 -3.46
N GLN A 52 10.76 -14.27 -2.25
CA GLN A 52 10.05 -14.62 -1.03
C GLN A 52 9.00 -13.57 -0.70
N ASP A 53 7.75 -14.01 -0.56
CA ASP A 53 6.63 -13.17 -0.13
C ASP A 53 6.34 -13.40 1.35
N PHE A 54 6.59 -12.39 2.17
CA PHE A 54 6.45 -12.48 3.63
C PHE A 54 5.07 -12.14 4.16
N GLN A 55 4.13 -11.80 3.28
CA GLN A 55 2.79 -11.42 3.71
C GLN A 55 2.05 -12.64 4.30
N PRO A 56 1.36 -12.46 5.44
CA PRO A 56 0.67 -13.57 6.09
C PRO A 56 -0.43 -14.15 5.19
N ARG A 57 -0.67 -15.46 5.30
CA ARG A 57 -1.69 -16.19 4.54
C ARG A 57 -2.60 -16.94 5.50
N ARG A 58 -3.90 -16.96 5.20
CA ARG A 58 -4.90 -17.66 5.99
C ARG A 58 -5.30 -18.93 5.27
N LEU A 59 -5.18 -20.06 5.95
CA LEU A 59 -5.64 -21.35 5.42
C LEU A 59 -7.16 -21.36 5.18
N GLU A 60 -7.91 -20.57 5.95
CA GLU A 60 -9.34 -20.34 5.76
C GLU A 60 -9.68 -19.78 4.37
N ASP A 61 -8.82 -18.93 3.81
CA ASP A 61 -9.04 -18.38 2.47
C ASP A 61 -8.88 -19.47 1.40
N ALA A 62 -7.92 -20.39 1.60
CA ALA A 62 -7.74 -21.54 0.72
C ALA A 62 -8.91 -22.53 0.80
N ASP A 63 -9.39 -22.83 2.02
CA ASP A 63 -10.58 -23.68 2.22
C ASP A 63 -11.84 -23.05 1.58
N ALA A 64 -12.01 -21.73 1.68
CA ALA A 64 -13.11 -21.03 1.02
C ALA A 64 -13.03 -21.20 -0.52
N LEU A 65 -11.84 -21.00 -1.10
CA LEU A 65 -11.61 -21.16 -2.54
C LEU A 65 -11.90 -22.60 -3.02
N LEU A 66 -11.44 -23.60 -2.27
CA LEU A 66 -11.69 -25.02 -2.57
C LEU A 66 -13.19 -25.38 -2.55
N ARG A 67 -14.00 -24.64 -1.78
CA ARG A 67 -15.47 -24.77 -1.75
C ARG A 67 -16.18 -23.85 -2.75
N GLY A 68 -15.45 -23.25 -3.70
CA GLY A 68 -16.00 -22.36 -4.71
C GLY A 68 -16.41 -20.97 -4.19
N ARG A 69 -15.94 -20.56 -3.01
CA ARG A 69 -16.28 -19.27 -2.39
C ARG A 69 -15.12 -18.28 -2.51
N PHE A 70 -15.31 -17.25 -3.33
CA PHE A 70 -14.28 -16.27 -3.66
C PHE A 70 -14.50 -14.98 -2.87
N ARG A 71 -13.67 -14.80 -1.84
CA ARG A 71 -13.74 -13.67 -0.89
C ARG A 71 -12.64 -12.66 -1.17
N PHE A 72 -13.00 -11.52 -1.77
CA PHE A 72 -12.04 -10.45 -2.08
C PHE A 72 -12.60 -9.10 -1.67
N ALA A 73 -11.73 -8.20 -1.19
CA ALA A 73 -12.10 -6.81 -0.85
C ALA A 73 -13.34 -6.66 0.08
N GLY A 74 -13.59 -7.66 0.95
CA GLY A 74 -14.72 -7.67 1.88
C GLY A 74 -16.03 -8.19 1.29
N GLU A 75 -16.01 -8.64 0.04
CA GLU A 75 -17.18 -9.16 -0.69
C GLU A 75 -16.94 -10.63 -1.06
N SER A 76 -18.02 -11.42 -1.15
CA SER A 76 -17.96 -12.86 -1.45
C SER A 76 -18.82 -13.19 -2.66
N VAL A 77 -18.29 -14.03 -3.55
CA VAL A 77 -19.05 -14.64 -4.66
C VAL A 77 -18.92 -16.15 -4.55
N ASP A 78 -20.06 -16.83 -4.49
CA ASP A 78 -20.12 -18.28 -4.47
C ASP A 78 -20.36 -18.79 -5.89
N VAL A 79 -19.48 -19.67 -6.37
CA VAL A 79 -19.49 -20.18 -7.74
C VAL A 79 -19.94 -21.64 -7.72
N PRO A 80 -21.05 -21.99 -8.41
CA PRO A 80 -21.49 -23.37 -8.52
C PRO A 80 -20.46 -24.26 -9.19
N GLU A 81 -20.49 -25.56 -8.87
CA GLU A 81 -19.62 -26.55 -9.49
C GLU A 81 -19.75 -26.54 -11.02
N GLY A 82 -18.61 -26.66 -11.72
CA GLY A 82 -18.54 -26.63 -13.18
C GLY A 82 -18.63 -25.24 -13.81
N ARG A 83 -18.83 -24.17 -13.03
CA ARG A 83 -18.73 -22.78 -13.53
C ARG A 83 -17.40 -22.14 -13.15
N SER A 84 -16.92 -21.26 -14.01
CA SER A 84 -15.71 -20.48 -13.78
C SER A 84 -16.05 -19.17 -13.08
N VAL A 85 -15.29 -18.81 -12.04
CA VAL A 85 -15.41 -17.51 -11.35
C VAL A 85 -15.24 -16.33 -12.31
N PHE A 86 -14.46 -16.49 -13.37
CA PHE A 86 -14.24 -15.44 -14.38
C PHE A 86 -15.46 -15.18 -15.28
N ASP A 87 -16.50 -16.01 -15.20
CA ASP A 87 -17.78 -15.79 -15.90
C ASP A 87 -18.82 -15.12 -14.99
N ALA A 88 -18.53 -14.97 -13.69
CA ALA A 88 -19.43 -14.32 -12.74
C ALA A 88 -19.36 -12.79 -12.87
N ALA A 89 -20.49 -12.11 -12.67
CA ALA A 89 -20.50 -10.66 -12.57
C ALA A 89 -19.83 -10.23 -11.25
N PRO A 90 -18.75 -9.43 -11.30
CA PRO A 90 -18.07 -9.01 -10.08
C PRO A 90 -18.93 -8.02 -9.28
N PRO A 91 -18.99 -8.12 -7.94
CA PRO A 91 -19.78 -7.23 -7.11
C PRO A 91 -19.21 -5.80 -7.06
N SER A 92 -17.89 -5.66 -7.19
CA SER A 92 -17.22 -4.36 -7.27
C SER A 92 -15.96 -4.40 -8.14
N ALA A 93 -15.47 -3.23 -8.54
CA ALA A 93 -14.20 -3.09 -9.25
C ALA A 93 -13.01 -3.62 -8.43
N ALA A 94 -13.00 -3.40 -7.11
CA ALA A 94 -11.93 -3.86 -6.25
C ALA A 94 -11.91 -5.39 -6.10
N TRP A 95 -13.09 -6.03 -6.07
CA TRP A 95 -13.21 -7.47 -6.12
C TRP A 95 -12.69 -8.03 -7.46
N ALA A 96 -13.05 -7.40 -8.58
CA ALA A 96 -12.58 -7.79 -9.90
C ALA A 96 -11.05 -7.67 -10.06
N GLU A 97 -10.47 -6.58 -9.57
CA GLU A 97 -9.01 -6.39 -9.55
C GLU A 97 -8.31 -7.49 -8.75
N ALA A 98 -8.82 -7.83 -7.56
CA ALA A 98 -8.25 -8.88 -6.70
C ALA A 98 -8.41 -10.29 -7.28
N LEU A 99 -9.47 -10.55 -8.05
CA LEU A 99 -9.60 -11.80 -8.79
C LEU A 99 -8.50 -11.89 -9.88
N HIS A 100 -8.27 -10.79 -10.60
CA HIS A 100 -7.32 -10.75 -11.71
C HIS A 100 -5.85 -10.56 -11.28
N ASP A 101 -5.57 -10.06 -10.09
CA ASP A 101 -4.19 -9.90 -9.57
C ASP A 101 -3.59 -11.21 -9.04
N PHE A 102 -4.40 -12.28 -8.99
CA PHE A 102 -4.05 -13.63 -8.54
C PHE A 102 -3.65 -13.73 -7.07
N SER A 103 -3.99 -12.75 -6.23
CA SER A 103 -3.66 -12.78 -4.80
C SER A 103 -4.17 -14.03 -4.06
N TRP A 104 -5.19 -14.72 -4.60
CA TRP A 104 -5.66 -16.03 -4.15
C TRP A 104 -4.63 -17.18 -4.28
N LEU A 105 -3.70 -17.10 -5.24
CA LEU A 105 -2.70 -18.16 -5.49
C LEU A 105 -1.80 -18.38 -4.28
N ALA A 106 -1.48 -17.31 -3.56
CA ALA A 106 -0.61 -17.40 -2.39
C ALA A 106 -1.25 -18.19 -1.23
N SER A 107 -2.58 -18.09 -1.07
CA SER A 107 -3.32 -18.90 -0.09
C SER A 107 -3.34 -20.38 -0.50
N LEU A 108 -3.56 -20.69 -1.79
CA LEU A 108 -3.51 -22.07 -2.30
C LEU A 108 -2.12 -22.69 -2.18
N SER A 109 -1.07 -21.92 -2.48
CA SER A 109 0.34 -22.33 -2.33
C SER A 109 0.66 -22.66 -0.87
N SER A 110 0.18 -21.84 0.07
CA SER A 110 0.39 -22.04 1.51
C SER A 110 -0.36 -23.24 2.08
N ALA A 111 -1.58 -23.50 1.59
CA ALA A 111 -2.34 -24.69 1.98
C ALA A 111 -1.70 -25.98 1.46
N GLY A 112 -1.08 -25.91 0.27
CA GLY A 112 -0.45 -27.05 -0.37
C GLY A 112 -1.45 -28.16 -0.73
N GLY A 113 -0.91 -29.34 -1.04
CA GLY A 113 -1.70 -30.51 -1.42
C GLY A 113 -2.20 -30.48 -2.86
N GLU A 114 -2.70 -31.63 -3.31
CA GLU A 114 -3.07 -31.86 -4.70
C GLU A 114 -4.30 -31.04 -5.13
N ALA A 115 -5.31 -30.93 -4.25
CA ALA A 115 -6.53 -30.16 -4.54
C ALA A 115 -6.24 -28.66 -4.78
N SER A 116 -5.44 -28.04 -3.90
CA SER A 116 -5.05 -26.62 -4.06
C SER A 116 -4.25 -26.39 -5.33
N ARG A 117 -3.36 -27.33 -5.66
CA ARG A 117 -2.54 -27.29 -6.88
C ARG A 117 -3.42 -27.41 -8.13
N GLN A 118 -4.33 -28.37 -8.17
CA GLN A 118 -5.22 -28.59 -9.30
C GLN A 118 -6.14 -27.39 -9.54
N LEU A 119 -6.71 -26.83 -8.45
CA LEU A 119 -7.51 -25.61 -8.53
C LEU A 119 -6.69 -24.42 -9.08
N ALA A 120 -5.43 -24.26 -8.65
CA ALA A 120 -4.57 -23.22 -9.18
C ALA A 120 -4.28 -23.40 -10.68
N ILE A 121 -3.96 -24.61 -11.13
CA ILE A 121 -3.74 -24.94 -12.55
C ILE A 121 -5.00 -24.61 -13.37
N GLU A 122 -6.16 -25.00 -12.86
CA GLU A 122 -7.45 -24.76 -13.50
C GLU A 122 -7.76 -23.26 -13.60
N LEU A 123 -7.69 -22.52 -12.50
CA LEU A 123 -8.00 -21.08 -12.47
C LEU A 123 -7.07 -20.28 -13.40
N ILE A 124 -5.76 -20.57 -13.38
CA ILE A 124 -4.80 -19.92 -14.28
C ILE A 124 -5.13 -20.27 -15.74
N GLY A 125 -5.41 -21.54 -16.04
CA GLY A 125 -5.77 -21.99 -17.38
C GLY A 125 -7.06 -21.35 -17.91
N GLN A 126 -8.09 -21.28 -17.05
CA GLN A 126 -9.35 -20.61 -17.32
C GLN A 126 -9.15 -19.12 -17.59
N TRP A 127 -8.30 -18.46 -16.79
CA TRP A 127 -7.98 -17.05 -16.97
C TRP A 127 -7.25 -16.79 -18.30
N ILE A 128 -6.21 -17.57 -18.63
CA ILE A 128 -5.46 -17.42 -19.89
C ILE A 128 -6.40 -17.57 -21.09
N LYS A 129 -7.34 -18.53 -21.04
CA LYS A 129 -8.32 -18.77 -22.12
C LYS A 129 -9.26 -17.58 -22.32
N ARG A 130 -9.73 -16.96 -21.24
CA ARG A 130 -10.75 -15.88 -21.27
C ARG A 130 -10.16 -14.49 -21.41
N HIS A 131 -9.06 -14.22 -20.73
CA HIS A 131 -8.45 -12.90 -20.55
C HIS A 131 -7.06 -12.79 -21.20
N GLY A 132 -6.71 -13.68 -22.14
CA GLY A 132 -5.45 -13.60 -22.89
C GLY A 132 -5.36 -12.42 -23.88
N ARG A 133 -6.37 -11.55 -23.96
CA ARG A 133 -6.34 -10.29 -24.73
C ARG A 133 -6.48 -9.12 -23.77
N TYR A 134 -5.87 -7.99 -24.14
CA TYR A 134 -5.94 -6.78 -23.33
C TYR A 134 -7.39 -6.39 -23.02
N SER A 135 -7.67 -6.25 -21.73
CA SER A 135 -8.98 -5.88 -21.18
C SER A 135 -8.77 -5.25 -19.81
N GLU A 136 -9.58 -4.24 -19.48
CA GLU A 136 -9.58 -3.63 -18.15
C GLU A 136 -10.69 -4.26 -17.29
N PRO A 137 -10.45 -4.54 -15.99
CA PRO A 137 -9.23 -4.22 -15.23
C PRO A 137 -8.11 -5.28 -15.31
N ALA A 138 -8.31 -6.41 -16.02
CA ALA A 138 -7.39 -7.55 -15.99
C ALA A 138 -5.95 -7.26 -16.47
N TRP A 139 -5.79 -6.27 -17.36
CA TRP A 139 -4.51 -5.82 -17.92
C TRP A 139 -4.11 -4.42 -17.45
N ALA A 140 -4.77 -3.88 -16.40
CA ALA A 140 -4.32 -2.66 -15.75
C ALA A 140 -2.87 -2.86 -15.25
N PRO A 141 -1.98 -1.85 -15.35
CA PRO A 141 -0.57 -2.00 -14.98
C PRO A 141 -0.35 -2.56 -13.56
N HIS A 142 -1.08 -2.05 -12.56
CA HIS A 142 -0.96 -2.50 -11.17
C HIS A 142 -1.50 -3.92 -10.97
N VAL A 143 -2.54 -4.32 -11.69
CA VAL A 143 -3.09 -5.68 -11.65
C VAL A 143 -2.13 -6.67 -12.31
N MET A 144 -1.56 -6.32 -13.46
CA MET A 144 -0.51 -7.13 -14.11
C MET A 144 0.72 -7.26 -13.24
N GLY A 145 1.21 -6.16 -12.66
CA GLY A 145 2.40 -6.16 -11.80
C GLY A 145 2.22 -7.10 -10.60
N ARG A 146 1.10 -6.97 -9.89
CA ARG A 146 0.76 -7.86 -8.77
C ARG A 146 0.60 -9.32 -9.20
N ARG A 147 0.00 -9.58 -10.36
CA ARG A 147 -0.13 -10.94 -10.90
C ARG A 147 1.23 -11.56 -11.24
N LEU A 148 2.13 -10.79 -11.86
CA LEU A 148 3.50 -11.25 -12.15
C LEU A 148 4.24 -11.59 -10.86
N ILE A 149 4.27 -10.67 -9.88
CA ILE A 149 4.89 -10.93 -8.56
C ILE A 149 4.30 -12.19 -7.93
N THR A 150 2.97 -12.30 -7.90
CA THR A 150 2.29 -13.43 -7.29
C THR A 150 2.63 -14.75 -7.96
N ILE A 151 2.73 -14.78 -9.30
CA ILE A 151 3.19 -15.97 -10.03
C ILE A 151 4.66 -16.26 -9.70
N PHE A 152 5.56 -15.28 -9.73
CA PHE A 152 6.98 -15.50 -9.42
C PHE A 152 7.17 -16.06 -8.00
N CYS A 153 6.42 -15.58 -7.01
CA CYS A 153 6.54 -16.06 -5.64
C CYS A 153 5.89 -17.44 -5.42
N HIS A 154 4.71 -17.70 -6.00
CA HIS A 154 3.83 -18.80 -5.54
C HIS A 154 3.57 -19.90 -6.56
N SER A 155 4.05 -19.77 -7.80
CA SER A 155 3.72 -20.75 -8.86
C SER A 155 4.61 -21.99 -8.90
N ARG A 156 5.67 -22.08 -8.07
CA ARG A 156 6.61 -23.21 -8.10
C ARG A 156 5.91 -24.59 -8.01
N PRO A 157 4.98 -24.84 -7.06
CA PRO A 157 4.28 -26.12 -6.99
C PRO A 157 3.37 -26.40 -8.19
N VAL A 158 2.86 -25.33 -8.82
CA VAL A 158 1.96 -25.37 -9.98
C VAL A 158 2.75 -25.73 -11.25
N ILE A 159 3.91 -25.11 -11.47
CA ILE A 159 4.71 -25.28 -12.69
C ILE A 159 5.36 -26.67 -12.75
N THR A 160 5.97 -27.14 -11.65
CA THR A 160 6.76 -28.39 -11.65
C THR A 160 5.95 -29.62 -12.08
N ASN A 161 4.65 -29.65 -11.77
CA ASN A 161 3.78 -30.81 -11.98
C ASN A 161 2.66 -30.55 -13.01
N SER A 162 2.90 -29.62 -13.95
CA SER A 162 1.95 -29.26 -15.01
C SER A 162 2.33 -29.87 -16.36
N ASP A 163 1.36 -30.06 -17.24
CA ASP A 163 1.64 -30.53 -18.60
C ASP A 163 2.38 -29.47 -19.43
N MET A 164 3.19 -29.95 -20.40
CA MET A 164 4.03 -29.09 -21.22
C MET A 164 3.22 -28.04 -22.01
N MET A 165 2.02 -28.38 -22.46
CA MET A 165 1.20 -27.47 -23.26
C MET A 165 0.62 -26.35 -22.39
N TRP A 166 0.15 -26.66 -21.19
CA TRP A 166 -0.28 -25.67 -20.20
C TRP A 166 0.88 -24.76 -19.81
N ARG A 167 2.07 -25.33 -19.51
CA ARG A 167 3.28 -24.55 -19.16
C ARG A 167 3.65 -23.58 -20.28
N SER A 168 3.66 -24.05 -21.53
CA SER A 168 3.92 -23.19 -22.69
C SER A 168 2.94 -22.02 -22.79
N ARG A 169 1.63 -22.26 -22.58
CA ARG A 169 0.61 -21.19 -22.57
C ARG A 169 0.83 -20.18 -21.44
N LEU A 170 1.22 -20.65 -20.24
CA LEU A 170 1.55 -19.77 -19.12
C LEU A 170 2.72 -18.85 -19.46
N PHE A 171 3.85 -19.38 -19.94
CA PHE A 171 5.02 -18.57 -20.27
C PHE A 171 4.76 -17.58 -21.42
N VAL A 172 3.95 -17.97 -22.41
CA VAL A 172 3.49 -17.03 -23.46
C VAL A 172 2.72 -15.88 -22.82
N SER A 173 1.82 -16.16 -21.88
CA SER A 173 1.05 -15.13 -21.16
C SER A 173 1.96 -14.23 -20.31
N LEU A 174 2.90 -14.80 -19.56
CA LEU A 174 3.84 -14.04 -18.74
C LEU A 174 4.67 -13.06 -19.57
N ARG A 175 5.21 -13.51 -20.70
CA ARG A 175 5.95 -12.66 -21.65
C ARG A 175 5.08 -11.52 -22.18
N GLU A 176 3.86 -11.81 -22.63
CA GLU A 176 2.94 -10.80 -23.16
C GLU A 176 2.62 -9.74 -22.10
N GLN A 177 2.41 -10.16 -20.85
CA GLN A 177 2.15 -9.26 -19.73
C GLN A 177 3.36 -8.44 -19.32
N ALA A 178 4.55 -9.04 -19.21
CA ALA A 178 5.78 -8.34 -18.84
C ALA A 178 6.14 -7.26 -19.88
N ARG A 179 6.06 -7.58 -21.18
CA ARG A 179 6.28 -6.61 -22.26
C ARG A 179 5.18 -5.56 -22.35
N MET A 180 3.95 -5.90 -21.96
CA MET A 180 2.89 -4.90 -21.88
C MET A 180 3.14 -3.94 -20.73
N LEU A 181 3.48 -4.47 -19.56
CA LEU A 181 3.84 -3.69 -18.38
C LEU A 181 5.01 -2.75 -18.68
N GLU A 182 6.04 -3.22 -19.40
CA GLU A 182 7.16 -2.39 -19.86
C GLU A 182 6.72 -1.12 -20.62
N ARG A 183 5.60 -1.19 -21.36
CA ARG A 183 5.06 -0.06 -22.13
C ARG A 183 4.17 0.86 -21.32
N ILE A 184 3.39 0.29 -20.38
CA ILE A 184 2.30 1.01 -19.71
C ILE A 184 2.50 1.14 -18.19
N CYS A 185 3.66 0.77 -17.64
CA CYS A 185 3.95 0.81 -16.21
C CYS A 185 3.65 2.18 -15.58
N ALA A 186 4.00 3.27 -16.26
CA ALA A 186 3.77 4.64 -15.78
C ALA A 186 2.27 5.02 -15.71
N GLU A 187 1.39 4.26 -16.36
CA GLU A 187 -0.06 4.47 -16.33
C GLU A 187 -0.74 3.88 -15.08
N ALA A 188 0.01 3.16 -14.23
CA ALA A 188 -0.52 2.64 -12.97
C ALA A 188 -1.07 3.79 -12.10
N PRO A 189 -2.09 3.54 -11.27
CA PRO A 189 -2.56 4.51 -10.29
C PRO A 189 -1.41 5.02 -9.42
N ASP A 190 -1.44 6.31 -9.08
CA ASP A 190 -0.36 6.95 -8.33
C ASP A 190 -0.20 6.38 -6.91
N GLY A 191 1.02 6.40 -6.40
CA GLY A 191 1.39 5.79 -5.11
C GLY A 191 1.84 4.34 -5.24
N LEU A 192 1.56 3.53 -4.20
CA LEU A 192 1.99 2.13 -4.13
C LEU A 192 1.67 1.30 -5.38
N PRO A 193 0.50 1.42 -6.04
CA PRO A 193 0.22 0.63 -7.23
C PRO A 193 1.24 0.83 -8.36
N ARG A 194 1.81 2.04 -8.49
CA ARG A 194 2.87 2.33 -9.48
C ARG A 194 4.25 1.86 -9.04
N LEU A 195 4.56 1.98 -7.74
CA LEU A 195 5.79 1.43 -7.17
C LEU A 195 5.83 -0.10 -7.32
N ASP A 196 4.73 -0.78 -6.99
CA ASP A 196 4.58 -2.23 -7.15
C ASP A 196 4.66 -2.64 -8.62
N ALA A 197 4.07 -1.87 -9.54
CA ALA A 197 4.18 -2.13 -10.98
C ALA A 197 5.64 -2.01 -11.48
N ALA A 198 6.39 -1.02 -11.00
CA ALA A 198 7.80 -0.86 -11.34
C ALA A 198 8.67 -1.98 -10.75
N ALA A 199 8.44 -2.35 -9.49
CA ALA A 199 9.09 -3.49 -8.85
C ALA A 199 8.79 -4.80 -9.58
N ALA A 200 7.54 -5.03 -9.98
CA ALA A 200 7.14 -6.18 -10.79
C ALA A 200 7.83 -6.22 -12.15
N LEU A 201 8.02 -5.06 -12.79
CA LEU A 201 8.74 -4.96 -14.05
C LEU A 201 10.21 -5.35 -13.88
N ALA A 202 10.89 -4.82 -12.85
CA ALA A 202 12.27 -5.19 -12.53
C ALA A 202 12.38 -6.70 -12.23
N LEU A 203 11.51 -7.22 -11.36
CA LEU A 203 11.45 -8.64 -11.04
C LEU A 203 11.19 -9.49 -12.27
N SER A 204 10.35 -9.05 -13.21
CA SER A 204 10.10 -9.81 -14.43
C SER A 204 11.35 -9.97 -15.32
N GLY A 205 12.26 -8.99 -15.32
CA GLY A 205 13.53 -9.10 -16.04
C GLY A 205 14.46 -10.15 -15.45
N ILE A 206 14.50 -10.28 -14.12
CA ILE A 206 15.33 -11.26 -13.41
C ILE A 206 14.69 -12.64 -13.40
N CYS A 207 13.40 -12.72 -13.02
CA CYS A 207 12.71 -13.99 -12.83
C CYS A 207 12.50 -14.75 -14.15
N MET A 208 12.37 -14.05 -15.28
CA MET A 208 12.25 -14.68 -16.60
C MET A 208 13.59 -14.83 -17.32
N ASP A 209 14.62 -14.10 -16.91
CA ASP A 209 15.96 -14.07 -17.52
C ASP A 209 15.95 -13.94 -19.05
N ASP A 210 14.96 -13.21 -19.59
CA ASP A 210 14.72 -13.08 -21.03
C ASP A 210 15.10 -11.71 -21.59
N SER A 211 15.37 -10.72 -20.72
CA SER A 211 15.57 -9.33 -21.13
C SER A 211 16.23 -8.46 -20.04
N THR A 212 17.51 -8.17 -20.22
CA THR A 212 18.26 -7.20 -19.39
C THR A 212 17.77 -5.76 -19.55
N THR A 213 17.27 -5.40 -20.73
CA THR A 213 16.66 -4.09 -21.00
C THR A 213 15.40 -3.87 -20.16
N ARG A 214 14.59 -4.92 -19.97
CA ARG A 214 13.38 -4.86 -19.15
C ARG A 214 13.73 -4.69 -17.67
N LEU A 215 14.77 -5.37 -17.20
CA LEU A 215 15.30 -5.16 -15.86
C LEU A 215 15.72 -3.70 -15.66
N ALA A 216 16.54 -3.15 -16.55
CA ALA A 216 16.99 -1.75 -16.48
C ALA A 216 15.80 -0.77 -16.47
N ALA A 217 14.83 -0.96 -17.36
CA ALA A 217 13.62 -0.13 -17.43
C ALA A 217 12.70 -0.28 -16.21
N GLY A 218 12.75 -1.42 -15.50
CA GLY A 218 12.06 -1.62 -14.23
C GLY A 218 12.76 -0.88 -13.08
N LEU A 219 14.09 -0.98 -13.00
CA LEU A 219 14.89 -0.31 -11.97
C LEU A 219 14.82 1.21 -12.09
N GLU A 220 14.93 1.75 -13.29
CA GLU A 220 14.78 3.20 -13.54
C GLU A 220 13.43 3.72 -13.05
N ARG A 221 12.34 3.01 -13.39
CA ARG A 221 10.99 3.38 -12.94
C ARG A 221 10.82 3.25 -11.44
N LEU A 222 11.44 2.24 -10.84
CA LEU A 222 11.40 2.03 -9.40
C LEU A 222 12.13 3.16 -8.67
N GLU A 223 13.29 3.61 -9.17
CA GLU A 223 14.01 4.76 -8.61
C GLU A 223 13.19 6.05 -8.69
N ILE A 224 12.52 6.32 -9.83
CA ILE A 224 11.60 7.47 -9.97
C ILE A 224 10.50 7.42 -8.90
N GLU A 225 9.89 6.25 -8.67
CA GLU A 225 8.82 6.13 -7.67
C GLU A 225 9.36 6.17 -6.23
N ILE A 226 10.57 5.67 -5.97
CA ILE A 226 11.26 5.82 -4.68
C ILE A 226 11.46 7.29 -4.36
N GLU A 227 11.97 8.09 -5.31
CA GLU A 227 12.19 9.53 -5.11
C GLU A 227 10.89 10.28 -4.83
N ARG A 228 9.79 9.88 -5.48
CA ARG A 228 8.48 10.49 -5.28
C ARG A 228 7.80 10.10 -3.97
N GLN A 229 8.02 8.87 -3.50
CA GLN A 229 7.21 8.27 -2.44
C GLN A 229 7.95 8.11 -1.10
N ILE A 230 9.28 8.04 -1.09
CA ILE A 230 10.09 7.83 0.11
C ILE A 230 10.77 9.13 0.53
N LEU A 231 10.27 9.72 1.62
CA LEU A 231 10.73 10.99 2.15
C LEU A 231 12.17 10.91 2.69
N PRO A 232 12.87 12.05 2.89
CA PRO A 232 14.24 12.09 3.41
C PRO A 232 14.46 11.30 4.72
N ASP A 233 13.46 11.25 5.61
CA ASP A 233 13.50 10.49 6.87
C ASP A 233 13.12 9.00 6.73
N GLY A 234 12.92 8.51 5.50
CA GLY A 234 12.61 7.12 5.19
C GLY A 234 11.13 6.77 5.27
N GLY A 235 10.25 7.71 5.64
CA GLY A 235 8.81 7.45 5.65
C GLY A 235 8.15 7.54 4.28
N HIS A 236 7.02 6.87 4.13
CA HIS A 236 6.21 7.00 2.92
C HIS A 236 5.45 8.33 2.92
N VAL A 237 5.34 9.00 1.77
CA VAL A 237 4.68 10.31 1.61
C VAL A 237 3.19 10.28 1.97
N GLY A 238 2.53 9.13 1.86
CA GLY A 238 1.17 8.90 2.35
C GLY A 238 1.06 8.81 3.87
N ARG A 239 2.18 8.84 4.60
CA ARG A 239 2.30 8.85 6.07
C ARG A 239 1.72 7.62 6.78
N SER A 240 1.30 6.60 6.03
CA SER A 240 0.81 5.31 6.54
C SER A 240 1.98 4.37 6.85
N PRO A 241 2.09 3.84 8.08
CA PRO A 241 3.09 2.83 8.42
C PRO A 241 2.95 1.53 7.60
N GLU A 242 1.72 1.14 7.28
CA GLU A 242 1.46 -0.04 6.44
C GLU A 242 1.94 0.19 5.00
N ASP A 243 1.71 1.38 4.44
CA ASP A 243 2.16 1.68 3.09
C ASP A 243 3.70 1.65 3.00
N LEU A 244 4.38 2.15 4.04
CA LEU A 244 5.83 2.04 4.18
C LEU A 244 6.28 0.57 4.22
N LEU A 245 5.58 -0.30 4.94
CA LEU A 245 5.90 -1.74 5.02
C LEU A 245 5.74 -2.41 3.65
N LEU A 246 4.68 -2.09 2.92
CA LEU A 246 4.42 -2.65 1.59
C LEU A 246 5.50 -2.22 0.59
N ALA A 247 5.86 -0.92 0.57
CA ALA A 247 6.98 -0.44 -0.25
C ALA A 247 8.30 -1.13 0.15
N TYR A 248 8.60 -1.23 1.46
CA TYR A 248 9.82 -1.89 1.94
C TYR A 248 9.91 -3.34 1.48
N HIS A 249 8.78 -4.06 1.51
CA HIS A 249 8.69 -5.43 1.05
C HIS A 249 8.97 -5.54 -0.46
N ALA A 250 8.36 -4.69 -1.29
CA ALA A 250 8.60 -4.68 -2.74
C ALA A 250 10.07 -4.42 -3.08
N LEU A 251 10.69 -3.43 -2.43
CA LEU A 251 12.11 -3.12 -2.60
C LEU A 251 13.01 -4.28 -2.16
N THR A 252 12.66 -4.94 -1.04
CA THR A 252 13.41 -6.10 -0.53
C THR A 252 13.38 -7.26 -1.54
N MET A 253 12.22 -7.57 -2.12
CA MET A 253 12.10 -8.62 -3.14
C MET A 253 12.98 -8.35 -4.36
N VAL A 254 13.00 -7.09 -4.83
CA VAL A 254 13.86 -6.69 -5.98
C VAL A 254 15.33 -6.83 -5.62
N MET A 255 15.75 -6.37 -4.43
CA MET A 255 17.15 -6.50 -3.99
C MET A 255 17.56 -7.96 -3.84
N ASP A 256 16.73 -8.80 -3.24
CA ASP A 256 17.02 -10.23 -3.09
C ASP A 256 17.17 -10.92 -4.45
N ALA A 257 16.34 -10.55 -5.43
CA ALA A 257 16.43 -11.07 -6.79
C ALA A 257 17.73 -10.62 -7.50
N LEU A 258 18.14 -9.35 -7.32
CA LEU A 258 19.39 -8.83 -7.87
C LEU A 258 20.60 -9.55 -7.29
N MET A 259 20.66 -9.68 -5.95
CA MET A 259 21.74 -10.38 -5.27
C MET A 259 21.81 -11.86 -5.68
N ALA A 260 20.66 -12.53 -5.85
CA ALA A 260 20.62 -13.91 -6.31
C ALA A 260 21.07 -14.09 -7.77
N ALA A 261 21.06 -13.02 -8.55
CA ALA A 261 21.57 -12.97 -9.92
C ALA A 261 23.00 -12.40 -10.01
N ASP A 262 23.70 -12.25 -8.87
CA ASP A 262 25.02 -11.61 -8.77
C ASP A 262 25.07 -10.18 -9.37
N LEU A 263 23.95 -9.47 -9.30
CA LEU A 263 23.82 -8.08 -9.74
C LEU A 263 23.81 -7.13 -8.54
N GLU A 264 24.62 -6.08 -8.62
CA GLU A 264 24.68 -5.06 -7.59
C GLU A 264 23.40 -4.19 -7.62
N PRO A 265 22.69 -4.01 -6.48
CA PRO A 265 21.53 -3.14 -6.44
C PRO A 265 21.85 -1.67 -6.80
N PRO A 266 20.94 -0.92 -7.42
CA PRO A 266 21.15 0.50 -7.64
C PRO A 266 21.31 1.29 -6.33
N HIS A 267 22.10 2.36 -6.35
CA HIS A 267 22.36 3.18 -5.17
C HIS A 267 21.08 3.80 -4.60
N GLY A 268 20.16 4.28 -5.45
CA GLY A 268 18.89 4.86 -5.01
C GLY A 268 18.05 3.85 -4.21
N LEU A 269 18.03 2.60 -4.68
CA LEU A 269 17.33 1.49 -4.03
C LEU A 269 17.92 1.14 -2.66
N ARG A 270 19.25 0.98 -2.56
CA ARG A 270 19.92 0.72 -1.27
C ARG A 270 19.69 1.83 -0.26
N ASN A 271 19.94 3.08 -0.65
CA ASN A 271 19.77 4.25 0.21
C ASN A 271 18.31 4.42 0.68
N ALA A 272 17.32 4.09 -0.15
CA ALA A 272 15.93 4.09 0.28
C ALA A 272 15.67 3.03 1.36
N ARG A 273 16.11 1.78 1.14
CA ARG A 273 15.95 0.69 2.11
C ARG A 273 16.59 1.00 3.47
N ASP A 274 17.80 1.55 3.47
CA ASP A 274 18.55 1.90 4.68
C ASP A 274 17.85 2.97 5.53
N ARG A 275 17.10 3.87 4.88
CA ARG A 275 16.29 4.90 5.55
C ARG A 275 14.93 4.37 5.99
N MET A 276 14.30 3.48 5.21
CA MET A 276 12.98 2.92 5.51
C MET A 276 13.00 1.97 6.71
N ALA A 277 14.07 1.16 6.88
CA ALA A 277 14.17 0.21 7.99
C ALA A 277 14.10 0.86 9.39
N PRO A 278 14.88 1.91 9.73
CA PRO A 278 14.74 2.61 11.01
C PRO A 278 13.38 3.32 11.15
N MET A 279 12.78 3.77 10.05
CA MET A 279 11.44 4.36 10.07
C MET A 279 10.34 3.32 10.34
N LEU A 280 10.47 2.09 9.84
CA LEU A 280 9.60 0.98 10.24
C LEU A 280 9.75 0.68 11.74
N ARG A 281 10.98 0.66 12.27
CA ARG A 281 11.22 0.51 13.72
C ARG A 281 10.64 1.68 14.52
N PHE A 282 10.65 2.90 13.97
CA PHE A 282 10.02 4.08 14.56
C PHE A 282 8.51 3.86 14.76
N PHE A 283 7.81 3.26 13.80
CA PHE A 283 6.36 3.00 13.90
C PHE A 283 5.98 1.75 14.67
N ARG A 284 6.93 0.90 15.09
CA ARG A 284 6.61 -0.31 15.84
C ARG A 284 6.23 0.01 17.28
N HIS A 285 5.15 -0.63 17.72
CA HIS A 285 4.84 -0.78 19.12
C HIS A 285 5.71 -1.89 19.77
N GLY A 286 5.60 -2.06 21.09
CA GLY A 286 6.49 -2.95 21.83
C GLY A 286 6.09 -4.42 21.70
N ASP A 287 4.88 -4.68 21.19
CA ASP A 287 4.44 -5.98 20.66
C ASP A 287 5.08 -6.31 19.30
N GLY A 288 5.76 -5.34 18.68
CA GLY A 288 6.41 -5.48 17.39
C GLY A 288 5.51 -5.26 16.18
N ALA A 289 4.21 -4.99 16.34
CA ALA A 289 3.33 -4.57 15.25
C ALA A 289 3.41 -3.05 15.04
N LEU A 290 2.87 -2.56 13.92
CA LEU A 290 2.85 -1.15 13.57
C LEU A 290 1.76 -0.37 14.32
N ALA A 291 1.98 0.93 14.48
CA ALA A 291 0.98 1.89 14.92
C ALA A 291 -0.09 2.13 13.85
N LEU A 292 -1.31 2.43 14.29
CA LEU A 292 -2.51 2.54 13.46
C LEU A 292 -2.76 3.98 12.98
N PHE A 293 -1.77 4.55 12.30
CA PHE A 293 -1.89 5.90 11.72
C PHE A 293 -2.32 5.87 10.26
N GLN A 294 -3.13 6.87 9.90
CA GLN A 294 -3.65 7.04 8.53
C GLN A 294 -4.37 5.76 8.10
N GLY A 295 -4.32 5.41 6.82
CA GLY A 295 -4.97 4.21 6.28
C GLY A 295 -4.23 2.90 6.58
N GLY A 296 -3.46 2.81 7.66
CA GLY A 296 -2.65 1.65 8.01
C GLY A 296 -3.30 0.69 9.00
N GLN A 297 -2.95 -0.59 8.89
CA GLN A 297 -3.21 -1.64 9.87
C GLN A 297 -1.94 -2.05 10.63
N GLU A 298 -2.11 -2.79 11.73
CA GLU A 298 -1.02 -3.18 12.63
C GLU A 298 0.01 -4.13 11.97
N GLY A 299 -0.41 -4.88 10.95
CA GLY A 299 0.41 -5.89 10.31
C GLY A 299 0.77 -7.06 11.24
N ASN A 300 1.40 -8.11 10.69
CA ASN A 300 1.85 -9.24 11.50
C ASN A 300 3.25 -8.95 12.09
N PRO A 301 3.43 -8.94 13.44
CA PRO A 301 4.71 -8.65 14.07
C PRO A 301 5.87 -9.55 13.60
N ARG A 302 5.59 -10.82 13.33
CA ARG A 302 6.60 -11.80 12.87
C ARG A 302 7.03 -11.49 11.44
N THR A 303 6.08 -11.20 10.54
CA THR A 303 6.37 -10.74 9.18
C THR A 303 7.25 -9.49 9.20
N ILE A 304 6.90 -8.51 10.03
CA ILE A 304 7.67 -7.25 10.15
C ILE A 304 9.07 -7.55 10.69
N ALA A 305 9.21 -8.40 11.71
CA ALA A 305 10.50 -8.77 12.26
C ALA A 305 11.38 -9.51 11.23
N ASN A 306 10.82 -10.43 10.45
CA ASN A 306 11.53 -11.17 9.40
C ASN A 306 11.99 -10.26 8.25
N LEU A 307 11.19 -9.26 7.88
CA LEU A 307 11.60 -8.26 6.89
C LEU A 307 12.75 -7.40 7.45
N LEU A 308 12.62 -6.92 8.69
CA LEU A 308 13.65 -6.09 9.32
C LEU A 308 14.92 -6.85 9.69
N SER A 309 14.89 -8.18 9.83
CA SER A 309 16.11 -8.95 10.08
C SER A 309 17.04 -9.01 8.86
N ARG A 310 16.52 -8.66 7.68
CA ARG A 310 17.31 -8.49 6.45
C ARG A 310 18.00 -7.12 6.39
N ASP A 311 17.72 -6.20 7.32
CA ASP A 311 18.44 -4.94 7.42
C ASP A 311 19.78 -5.17 8.14
N GLU A 312 20.88 -5.01 7.40
CA GLU A 312 22.23 -5.19 7.92
C GLU A 312 22.68 -4.01 8.79
N VAL A 313 22.19 -2.80 8.49
CA VAL A 313 22.58 -1.56 9.19
C VAL A 313 22.04 -1.54 10.62
N ARG A 314 20.87 -2.15 10.86
CA ARG A 314 20.20 -2.24 12.16
C ARG A 314 20.05 -0.87 12.85
N GLY A 315 19.83 0.19 12.07
CA GLY A 315 19.72 1.57 12.56
C GLY A 315 18.62 1.74 13.62
N GLN A 316 18.92 2.39 14.74
CA GLN A 316 17.95 2.56 15.83
C GLN A 316 16.78 3.49 15.44
N PRO A 317 15.58 3.30 16.02
CA PRO A 317 14.49 4.25 15.81
C PRO A 317 14.84 5.61 16.41
N PHE A 318 14.59 6.68 15.65
CA PHE A 318 14.84 8.06 16.07
C PHE A 318 13.63 8.66 16.83
N GLY A 319 13.82 9.83 17.43
CA GLY A 319 12.79 10.50 18.24
C GLY A 319 11.82 11.42 17.47
N HIS A 320 12.15 11.81 16.24
CA HIS A 320 11.33 12.71 15.44
C HIS A 320 11.45 12.43 13.93
N ALA A 321 10.32 12.32 13.24
CA ALA A 321 10.25 12.17 11.78
C ALA A 321 9.81 13.51 11.17
N ARG A 322 10.77 14.38 10.84
CA ARG A 322 10.46 15.76 10.42
C ARG A 322 9.67 15.83 9.12
N HIS A 323 10.00 14.98 8.14
CA HIS A 323 9.39 15.04 6.81
C HIS A 323 8.05 14.30 6.82
N SER A 324 7.99 13.17 7.51
CA SER A 324 6.77 12.37 7.67
C SER A 324 5.77 12.98 8.67
N GLY A 325 6.22 13.89 9.53
CA GLY A 325 5.41 14.61 10.50
C GLY A 325 4.98 13.75 11.68
N TYR A 326 5.92 13.07 12.34
CA TYR A 326 5.64 12.27 13.54
C TYR A 326 6.65 12.54 14.66
N GLN A 327 6.24 12.33 15.90
CA GLN A 327 7.11 12.35 17.07
C GLN A 327 7.05 11.00 17.79
N ARG A 328 8.19 10.57 18.34
CA ARG A 328 8.32 9.37 19.15
C ARG A 328 8.96 9.72 20.49
N LEU A 329 8.25 9.41 21.57
CA LEU A 329 8.76 9.48 22.94
C LEU A 329 8.95 8.06 23.44
N ALA A 330 10.10 7.74 24.00
CA ALA A 330 10.38 6.42 24.56
C ALA A 330 11.20 6.60 25.84
N ALA A 331 10.76 5.95 26.92
CA ALA A 331 11.42 5.94 28.21
C ALA A 331 11.03 4.67 28.98
N GLY A 332 12.00 3.98 29.57
CA GLY A 332 11.75 2.70 30.23
C GLY A 332 11.01 1.71 29.33
N ARG A 333 9.82 1.26 29.77
CA ARG A 333 8.95 0.37 28.98
C ARG A 333 7.93 1.13 28.13
N SER A 334 7.77 2.43 28.32
CA SER A 334 6.70 3.21 27.73
C SER A 334 7.16 3.91 26.46
N GLN A 335 6.26 3.95 25.49
CA GLN A 335 6.47 4.66 24.24
C GLN A 335 5.18 5.30 23.75
N ILE A 336 5.34 6.45 23.11
CA ILE A 336 4.26 7.27 22.57
C ILE A 336 4.64 7.66 21.14
N LEU A 337 3.69 7.50 20.23
CA LEU A 337 3.76 8.02 18.87
C LEU A 337 2.70 9.10 18.72
N LEU A 338 3.06 10.21 18.08
CA LEU A 338 2.18 11.36 17.89
C LEU A 338 2.21 11.83 16.43
N ASP A 339 1.04 11.94 15.81
CA ASP A 339 0.86 12.51 14.47
C ASP A 339 0.91 14.04 14.53
N CYS A 340 1.87 14.65 13.85
CA CYS A 340 2.04 16.10 13.76
C CYS A 340 2.10 16.63 12.32
N GLY A 341 1.77 15.80 11.32
CA GLY A 341 1.99 16.14 9.92
C GLY A 341 0.81 16.88 9.28
N ARG A 342 0.92 17.13 7.98
CA ARG A 342 -0.18 17.70 7.16
C ARG A 342 -0.95 16.59 6.44
N VAL A 343 -2.11 16.92 5.89
CA VAL A 343 -2.79 16.02 4.95
C VAL A 343 -1.83 15.75 3.77
N PRO A 344 -1.57 14.48 3.40
CA PRO A 344 -0.80 14.16 2.21
C PRO A 344 -1.38 14.81 0.95
N GLU A 345 -0.56 15.12 -0.04
CA GLU A 345 -1.03 15.79 -1.26
C GLU A 345 -1.56 14.78 -2.29
N GLY A 346 -2.40 15.26 -3.21
CA GLY A 346 -2.83 14.48 -4.37
C GLY A 346 -3.44 13.13 -4.03
N ALA A 347 -3.07 12.10 -4.80
CA ALA A 347 -3.57 10.73 -4.64
C ALA A 347 -3.21 10.10 -3.29
N PHE A 348 -2.14 10.56 -2.62
CA PHE A 348 -1.72 10.04 -1.33
C PHE A 348 -2.73 10.33 -0.20
N ALA A 349 -3.62 11.31 -0.38
CA ALA A 349 -4.71 11.58 0.55
C ALA A 349 -5.92 10.63 0.43
N ASN A 350 -5.94 9.69 -0.52
CA ASN A 350 -7.06 8.76 -0.70
C ASN A 350 -7.24 7.78 0.46
N ARG A 351 -6.15 7.49 1.19
CA ARG A 351 -6.15 6.66 2.39
C ARG A 351 -5.83 7.45 3.66
N ALA A 352 -5.75 8.79 3.58
CA ALA A 352 -5.43 9.62 4.74
C ALA A 352 -6.63 9.76 5.69
N HIS A 353 -6.33 9.92 6.97
CA HIS A 353 -7.28 10.07 8.07
C HIS A 353 -7.19 11.47 8.67
N ALA A 354 -8.31 11.97 9.21
CA ALA A 354 -8.38 13.23 9.94
C ALA A 354 -7.87 13.10 11.41
N GLY A 355 -6.72 12.44 11.59
CA GLY A 355 -6.16 12.05 12.89
C GLY A 355 -5.08 12.99 13.43
N PHE A 356 -5.08 14.28 13.07
CA PHE A 356 -4.05 15.23 13.50
C PHE A 356 -3.93 15.32 15.03
N LEU A 357 -2.70 15.32 15.54
CA LEU A 357 -2.37 15.23 16.97
C LEU A 357 -2.88 13.96 17.66
N GLY A 358 -3.37 12.98 16.89
CA GLY A 358 -3.67 11.63 17.36
C GLY A 358 -2.44 10.97 17.93
N LEU A 359 -2.61 10.28 19.05
CA LEU A 359 -1.52 9.58 19.74
C LEU A 359 -1.81 8.09 19.89
N GLU A 360 -0.75 7.30 19.92
CA GLU A 360 -0.79 5.92 20.38
C GLU A 360 0.25 5.72 21.47
N MET A 361 -0.07 4.89 22.46
CA MET A 361 0.79 4.60 23.60
C MET A 361 0.78 3.11 23.91
N SER A 362 1.96 2.58 24.22
CA SER A 362 2.10 1.24 24.77
C SER A 362 3.12 1.20 25.90
N SER A 363 2.96 0.23 26.81
CA SER A 363 3.94 -0.09 27.86
C SER A 363 4.36 -1.55 27.74
N GLY A 364 5.65 -1.79 27.46
CA GLY A 364 6.15 -3.09 27.02
C GLY A 364 5.39 -3.56 25.79
N THR A 365 4.88 -4.78 25.84
CA THR A 365 4.10 -5.41 24.75
C THR A 365 2.62 -5.04 24.76
N HIS A 366 2.14 -4.23 25.71
CA HIS A 366 0.71 -3.91 25.84
C HIS A 366 0.42 -2.52 25.31
N ARG A 367 -0.50 -2.42 24.34
CA ARG A 367 -1.04 -1.14 23.88
C ARG A 367 -2.09 -0.64 24.86
N LEU A 368 -1.98 0.62 25.26
CA LEU A 368 -2.88 1.26 26.25
C LEU A 368 -3.81 2.27 25.58
N VAL A 369 -3.29 3.03 24.61
CA VAL A 369 -4.05 3.99 23.81
C VAL A 369 -3.76 3.70 22.35
N VAL A 370 -4.79 3.49 21.56
CA VAL A 370 -4.68 3.18 20.12
C VAL A 370 -5.70 3.99 19.33
N ASN A 371 -5.41 4.25 18.06
CA ASN A 371 -6.42 4.70 17.12
C ASN A 371 -7.19 3.49 16.57
N CYS A 372 -8.33 3.73 15.91
CA CYS A 372 -9.10 2.63 15.33
C CYS A 372 -8.41 1.97 14.11
N GLY A 373 -7.45 2.67 13.49
CA GLY A 373 -6.80 2.21 12.25
C GLY A 373 -7.74 2.15 11.05
N ALA A 374 -7.32 1.44 9.99
CA ALA A 374 -8.13 1.25 8.79
C ALA A 374 -8.89 -0.09 8.79
N GLY A 375 -10.03 -0.14 8.07
CA GLY A 375 -10.84 -1.36 7.91
C GLY A 375 -10.17 -2.45 7.06
N GLY A 376 -9.04 -2.13 6.43
CA GLY A 376 -8.28 -3.06 5.61
C GLY A 376 -9.06 -3.57 4.41
N LYS A 377 -8.71 -4.77 3.93
CA LYS A 377 -9.37 -5.36 2.75
C LYS A 377 -10.78 -5.84 3.04
N ASN A 378 -11.09 -6.27 4.28
CA ASN A 378 -12.31 -7.01 4.57
C ASN A 378 -13.40 -6.20 5.28
N GLN A 379 -13.12 -4.97 5.72
CA GLN A 379 -14.07 -4.12 6.44
C GLN A 379 -14.21 -2.73 5.81
N ARG A 380 -14.12 -2.64 4.48
CA ARG A 380 -14.18 -1.37 3.73
C ARG A 380 -15.44 -0.54 4.00
N GLY A 381 -16.54 -1.18 4.40
CA GLY A 381 -17.76 -0.48 4.82
C GLY A 381 -17.55 0.51 5.98
N TRP A 382 -16.50 0.31 6.78
CA TRP A 382 -16.13 1.18 7.89
C TRP A 382 -15.15 2.29 7.52
N ASP A 383 -14.58 2.30 6.30
CA ASP A 383 -13.51 3.22 5.92
C ASP A 383 -13.89 4.70 6.14
N ALA A 384 -15.14 5.08 5.87
CA ALA A 384 -15.58 6.46 6.10
C ALA A 384 -15.58 6.84 7.59
N ALA A 385 -16.08 5.95 8.45
CA ALA A 385 -16.17 6.18 9.90
C ALA A 385 -14.79 6.15 10.57
N LEU A 386 -13.89 5.29 10.12
CA LEU A 386 -12.53 5.16 10.66
C LEU A 386 -11.62 6.35 10.32
N ARG A 387 -12.00 7.16 9.33
CA ARG A 387 -11.21 8.29 8.83
C ARG A 387 -11.50 9.62 9.52
N VAL A 388 -12.51 9.68 10.37
CA VAL A 388 -12.92 10.91 11.07
C VAL A 388 -12.05 11.14 12.31
N THR A 389 -12.00 12.38 12.79
CA THR A 389 -11.18 12.74 13.97
C THR A 389 -11.59 11.99 15.23
N ALA A 390 -12.88 11.71 15.41
CA ALA A 390 -13.40 10.95 16.55
C ALA A 390 -12.92 9.48 16.62
N ALA A 391 -12.42 8.91 15.52
CA ALA A 391 -11.85 7.57 15.49
C ALA A 391 -10.38 7.51 15.97
N HIS A 392 -9.84 8.66 16.39
CA HIS A 392 -8.45 8.82 16.81
C HIS A 392 -8.38 9.40 18.22
N SER A 393 -7.28 9.14 18.91
CA SER A 393 -7.04 9.66 20.26
C SER A 393 -6.60 11.13 20.22
N THR A 394 -7.51 12.01 19.80
CA THR A 394 -7.31 13.47 19.65
C THR A 394 -8.61 14.24 19.90
N LEU A 395 -8.55 15.56 19.87
CA LEU A 395 -9.67 16.45 20.16
C LEU A 395 -10.52 16.74 18.91
N THR A 396 -11.84 16.59 19.05
CA THR A 396 -12.86 17.13 18.14
C THR A 396 -13.40 18.47 18.66
N LEU A 397 -13.72 19.39 17.77
CA LEU A 397 -14.33 20.67 18.14
C LEU A 397 -15.76 20.74 17.60
N ALA A 398 -16.75 20.78 18.51
CA ALA A 398 -18.17 20.74 18.18
C ALA A 398 -18.53 19.57 17.22
N ASP A 399 -18.02 18.37 17.53
CA ASP A 399 -18.16 17.13 16.76
C ASP A 399 -17.71 17.21 15.28
N LYS A 400 -16.96 18.25 14.91
CA LYS A 400 -16.38 18.39 13.58
C LYS A 400 -15.00 17.76 13.53
N SER A 401 -14.73 17.08 12.42
CA SER A 401 -13.41 16.56 12.10
C SER A 401 -12.48 17.67 11.60
N SER A 402 -11.19 17.52 11.91
CA SER A 402 -10.12 18.41 11.46
C SER A 402 -9.91 18.39 9.94
N ALA A 403 -10.37 17.34 9.25
CA ALA A 403 -10.39 17.24 7.80
C ALA A 403 -11.59 16.38 7.36
N GLN A 404 -11.96 16.48 6.08
CA GLN A 404 -13.15 15.79 5.56
C GLN A 404 -12.78 14.97 4.33
N VAL A 405 -13.38 13.79 4.19
CA VAL A 405 -13.29 13.01 2.95
C VAL A 405 -14.18 13.66 1.91
N LEU A 406 -13.74 13.70 0.65
CA LEU A 406 -14.59 14.18 -0.46
C LEU A 406 -15.98 13.52 -0.39
N PRO A 407 -17.05 14.33 -0.41
CA PRO A 407 -18.40 13.79 -0.41
C PRO A 407 -18.69 13.05 -1.72
N PRO A 408 -19.70 12.16 -1.75
CA PRO A 408 -20.15 11.52 -2.99
C PRO A 408 -20.43 12.55 -4.10
N GLY A 409 -19.95 12.24 -5.32
CA GLY A 409 -20.11 13.09 -6.50
C GLY A 409 -18.88 13.05 -7.41
N LEU A 410 -18.95 13.79 -8.53
CA LEU A 410 -17.99 13.72 -9.63
C LEU A 410 -16.51 13.83 -9.20
N ALA A 411 -16.20 14.72 -8.26
CA ALA A 411 -14.82 14.87 -7.76
C ALA A 411 -14.31 13.60 -7.07
N ARG A 412 -15.14 12.95 -6.25
CA ARG A 412 -14.80 11.68 -5.59
C ARG A 412 -14.72 10.54 -6.59
N ASP A 413 -15.60 10.50 -7.58
CA ASP A 413 -15.62 9.44 -8.60
C ASP A 413 -14.36 9.48 -9.48
N LEU A 414 -13.83 10.69 -9.75
CA LEU A 414 -12.63 10.89 -10.54
C LEU A 414 -11.33 10.75 -9.75
N LEU A 415 -11.28 11.31 -8.54
CA LEU A 415 -10.02 11.44 -7.77
C LEU A 415 -9.89 10.42 -6.63
N GLY A 416 -10.96 9.69 -6.34
CA GLY A 416 -11.08 8.80 -5.19
C GLY A 416 -11.60 9.49 -3.92
N PRO A 417 -11.74 8.74 -2.81
CA PRO A 417 -12.20 9.27 -1.53
C PRO A 417 -11.07 10.06 -0.84
N ARG A 418 -10.66 11.17 -1.43
CA ARG A 418 -9.53 11.98 -0.96
C ARG A 418 -9.88 12.75 0.31
N LEU A 419 -8.97 12.77 1.28
CA LEU A 419 -9.07 13.68 2.43
C LEU A 419 -8.70 15.10 1.98
N VAL A 420 -9.59 16.06 2.26
CA VAL A 420 -9.43 17.48 1.92
C VAL A 420 -9.57 18.35 3.17
N GLY A 421 -9.01 19.56 3.09
CA GLY A 421 -8.93 20.46 4.24
C GLY A 421 -7.69 20.18 5.09
N GLY A 422 -7.89 20.03 6.40
CA GLY A 422 -6.84 19.75 7.37
C GLY A 422 -5.90 20.91 7.68
N PRO A 423 -4.95 20.69 8.60
CA PRO A 423 -3.96 21.68 9.00
C PRO A 423 -3.13 22.20 7.83
N LYS A 424 -2.99 23.52 7.76
CA LYS A 424 -2.11 24.20 6.79
C LYS A 424 -0.77 24.53 7.42
N ARG A 425 -0.74 24.89 8.70
CA ARG A 425 0.46 25.29 9.42
C ARG A 425 0.58 24.57 10.76
N PRO A 426 0.75 23.23 10.78
CA PRO A 426 1.01 22.54 12.02
C PRO A 426 2.36 22.97 12.58
N LEU A 427 2.42 23.16 13.89
CA LEU A 427 3.65 23.48 14.62
C LEU A 427 4.00 22.32 15.52
N THR A 428 5.29 22.07 15.70
CA THR A 428 5.78 21.04 16.62
C THR A 428 7.09 21.49 17.23
N ARG A 429 7.18 21.39 18.55
CA ARG A 429 8.36 21.67 19.34
C ARG A 429 8.60 20.49 20.26
N ARG A 430 9.83 19.98 20.24
CA ARG A 430 10.31 18.96 21.17
C ARG A 430 11.30 19.60 22.14
N SER A 431 11.21 19.25 23.41
CA SER A 431 12.18 19.65 24.43
C SER A 431 12.42 18.51 25.42
N GLU A 432 13.60 18.50 26.01
CA GLU A 432 13.91 17.70 27.19
C GLU A 432 13.81 18.61 28.42
N THR A 433 13.06 18.17 29.43
CA THR A 433 12.85 18.92 30.67
C THR A 433 13.21 18.03 31.86
N ALA A 434 13.30 18.59 33.07
CA ALA A 434 13.46 17.78 34.29
C ALA A 434 12.31 16.76 34.49
N LEU A 435 11.13 17.04 33.92
CA LEU A 435 9.97 16.14 33.93
C LEU A 435 10.02 15.08 32.82
N GLY A 436 11.08 15.07 32.00
CA GLY A 436 11.27 14.15 30.89
C GLY A 436 11.02 14.78 29.51
N TRP A 437 10.85 13.93 28.51
CA TRP A 437 10.68 14.34 27.12
C TRP A 437 9.31 14.94 26.90
N THR A 438 9.26 16.15 26.35
CA THR A 438 8.04 16.91 26.10
C THR A 438 7.89 17.24 24.62
N VAL A 439 6.68 17.06 24.10
CA VAL A 439 6.28 17.48 22.75
C VAL A 439 5.09 18.41 22.88
N GLU A 440 5.23 19.60 22.31
CA GLU A 440 4.17 20.59 22.14
C GLU A 440 3.88 20.70 20.65
N ALA A 441 2.63 20.50 20.25
CA ALA A 441 2.23 20.53 18.86
C ALA A 441 0.86 21.19 18.71
N SER A 442 0.62 21.84 17.57
CA SER A 442 -0.65 22.53 17.33
C SER A 442 -1.06 22.49 15.87
N HIS A 443 -2.35 22.68 15.61
CA HIS A 443 -2.89 22.73 14.27
C HIS A 443 -4.03 23.73 14.10
N ASP A 444 -4.13 24.29 12.89
CA ASP A 444 -5.05 25.36 12.50
C ASP A 444 -6.31 24.86 11.76
N ALA A 445 -6.56 23.55 11.75
CA ALA A 445 -7.69 22.95 11.02
C ALA A 445 -9.08 23.54 11.34
N TYR A 446 -9.30 24.03 12.57
CA TYR A 446 -10.58 24.62 13.00
C TYR A 446 -10.60 26.16 12.87
N VAL A 447 -9.52 26.78 12.39
CA VAL A 447 -9.46 28.25 12.24
C VAL A 447 -10.43 28.76 11.17
N PRO A 448 -10.53 28.16 9.96
CA PRO A 448 -11.39 28.71 8.91
C PRO A 448 -12.89 28.75 9.26
N GLU A 449 -13.39 27.77 10.02
CA GLU A 449 -14.81 27.67 10.37
C GLU A 449 -15.13 28.17 11.79
N GLN A 450 -14.20 28.03 12.74
CA GLN A 450 -14.45 28.36 14.15
C GLN A 450 -13.50 29.40 14.74
N GLY A 451 -12.46 29.84 14.01
CA GLY A 451 -11.48 30.80 14.53
C GLY A 451 -10.62 30.26 15.69
N LEU A 452 -10.55 28.93 15.85
CA LEU A 452 -9.90 28.28 17.00
C LEU A 452 -8.74 27.39 16.54
N ARG A 453 -7.61 27.44 17.26
CA ARG A 453 -6.46 26.54 17.11
C ARG A 453 -6.47 25.50 18.22
N HIS A 454 -6.14 24.26 17.88
CA HIS A 454 -5.93 23.19 18.85
C HIS A 454 -4.42 23.05 19.13
N GLU A 455 -4.05 23.05 20.41
CA GLU A 455 -2.69 22.80 20.88
C GLU A 455 -2.69 21.62 21.85
N ARG A 456 -1.74 20.70 21.68
CA ARG A 456 -1.52 19.53 22.52
C ARG A 456 -0.10 19.55 23.07
N LYS A 457 0.02 19.29 24.37
CA LYS A 457 1.30 19.02 25.05
C LYS A 457 1.27 17.63 25.64
N ILE A 458 2.31 16.84 25.39
CA ILE A 458 2.51 15.51 25.98
C ILE A 458 3.92 15.45 26.56
N THR A 459 4.03 14.98 27.81
CA THR A 459 5.30 14.76 28.50
C THR A 459 5.39 13.32 28.99
N LEU A 460 6.49 12.65 28.67
CA LEU A 460 6.83 11.31 29.16
C LEU A 460 7.95 11.41 30.19
N SER A 461 7.67 10.96 31.42
CA SER A 461 8.65 10.93 32.51
C SER A 461 9.94 10.16 32.15
N PRO A 462 11.11 10.50 32.71
CA PRO A 462 12.38 9.86 32.37
C PRO A 462 12.40 8.34 32.61
N GLN A 463 11.67 7.87 33.63
CA GLN A 463 11.53 6.43 33.95
C GLN A 463 10.44 5.74 33.12
N GLY A 464 9.64 6.50 32.37
CA GLY A 464 8.53 5.99 31.56
C GLY A 464 7.33 5.51 32.37
N GLN A 465 7.19 5.92 33.63
CA GLN A 465 6.13 5.46 34.53
C GLN A 465 4.89 6.36 34.54
N MET A 466 5.05 7.61 34.08
CA MET A 466 3.99 8.61 34.02
C MET A 466 4.01 9.34 32.68
N VAL A 467 2.82 9.57 32.13
CA VAL A 467 2.55 10.43 30.97
C VAL A 467 1.61 11.54 31.44
N THR A 468 1.99 12.79 31.19
CA THR A 468 1.13 13.94 31.45
C THR A 468 0.79 14.62 30.13
N GLY A 469 -0.46 15.06 30.00
CA GLY A 469 -0.97 15.66 28.77
C GLY A 469 -1.87 16.85 29.05
N ALA A 470 -1.90 17.81 28.13
CA ALA A 470 -2.82 18.93 28.16
C ALA A 470 -3.23 19.30 26.73
N ASP A 471 -4.53 19.47 26.50
CA ASP A 471 -5.08 20.05 25.28
C ASP A 471 -5.60 21.46 25.58
N ARG A 472 -5.35 22.39 24.65
CA ARG A 472 -5.77 23.80 24.73
C ARG A 472 -6.44 24.21 23.43
N ILE A 473 -7.51 24.96 23.56
CA ILE A 473 -8.21 25.61 22.45
C ILE A 473 -7.94 27.10 22.53
N VAL A 474 -7.26 27.63 21.52
CA VAL A 474 -6.75 29.00 21.52
C VAL A 474 -7.44 29.78 20.40
N PRO A 475 -8.15 30.89 20.71
CA PRO A 475 -8.67 31.78 19.70
C PRO A 475 -7.56 32.37 18.84
N VAL A 476 -7.75 32.34 17.52
CA VAL A 476 -6.87 32.98 16.56
C VAL A 476 -7.53 34.28 16.14
N THR A 477 -7.03 35.39 16.68
CA THR A 477 -7.44 36.72 16.24
C THR A 477 -6.92 36.95 14.83
N THR A 478 -7.77 36.77 13.83
CA THR A 478 -7.52 37.29 12.48
C THR A 478 -7.50 38.80 12.57
N ARG A 479 -6.30 39.39 12.47
CA ARG A 479 -6.16 40.82 12.15
C ARG A 479 -6.50 41.08 10.70
#